data_AF-A0A9E3MAE8-F1
#
_entry.id   AF-A0A9E3MAE8-F1
#
_cell.length_a   1.000
_cell.length_b   1.000
_cell.length_c   1.000
_cell.angle_alpha   90.00
_cell.angle_beta   90.00
_cell.angle_gamma   90.00
#
_symmetry.space_group_name_H-M   'P 1'
#
loop_
_entity.id
_entity.type
_entity.pdbx_description
1 polymer ?
#
loop_
_entity_poly.entity_id
_entity_poly.type
_entity_poly.pdbx_seq_one_letter_code
_entity_poly.pdbx_strand_id
1 'polypeptide(L)'
;MTTKEPSVVQAAVADRGPSPALKASALTVLGGVFIAAIAGYGLAAEHLSLGRDAIIAAVILLLFIFALVIHGLPRHGFERFGLANTVTAVRAALVSMVAAAVFFPGPLQGAEATLWTLVLLVLLALALDGVDGHLARRFGQESELGARFDMEVDALLILCLSAAALLLDKAGGWVLLIGLMRYGFVLAQYPLPRLAGSLPPSLRRKLVCVVQVAVLCLILLPGIAPPVSSWLAAIALLSLSYSFAIDCLYLLSKAEVDE
;
A
#
# COMPACT_ATOMS: atom_id res chain seq x y z
N MET A 1 7.06 -8.52 -42.36
CA MET A 1 8.03 -7.69 -41.60
C MET A 1 8.20 -8.32 -40.23
N THR A 2 9.45 -8.55 -39.87
CA THR A 2 10.01 -9.41 -38.80
C THR A 2 9.29 -9.36 -37.45
N THR A 3 8.63 -10.46 -37.10
CA THR A 3 8.32 -10.87 -35.73
C THR A 3 9.64 -11.04 -34.97
N LYS A 4 9.93 -10.11 -34.07
CA LYS A 4 11.12 -10.14 -33.22
C LYS A 4 10.87 -11.20 -32.15
N GLU A 5 11.24 -12.44 -32.43
CA GLU A 5 11.25 -13.51 -31.43
C GLU A 5 12.01 -13.03 -30.18
N PRO A 6 11.45 -13.20 -28.97
CA PRO A 6 12.21 -12.92 -27.76
C PRO A 6 13.46 -13.80 -27.77
N SER A 7 14.63 -13.18 -27.56
CA SER A 7 15.88 -13.94 -27.58
C SER A 7 15.81 -15.06 -26.55
N VAL A 8 16.33 -16.24 -26.91
CA VAL A 8 16.40 -17.45 -26.06
C VAL A 8 16.98 -17.13 -24.66
N VAL A 9 17.77 -16.06 -24.54
CA VAL A 9 18.33 -15.55 -23.29
C VAL A 9 17.27 -14.93 -22.37
N GLN A 10 16.30 -14.17 -22.90
CA GLN A 10 15.22 -13.57 -22.10
C GLN A 10 14.23 -14.61 -21.57
N ALA A 11 13.94 -15.65 -22.35
CA ALA A 11 13.11 -16.77 -21.90
C ALA A 11 13.81 -17.63 -20.83
N ALA A 12 15.14 -17.81 -20.94
CA ALA A 12 15.92 -18.61 -19.99
C ALA A 12 16.15 -17.94 -18.61
N VAL A 13 15.98 -16.61 -18.51
CA VAL A 13 16.08 -15.87 -17.24
C VAL A 13 14.78 -15.98 -16.43
N ALA A 14 13.62 -16.09 -17.10
CA ALA A 14 12.32 -16.22 -16.44
C ALA A 14 12.09 -17.57 -15.74
N ASP A 15 12.83 -18.61 -16.12
CA ASP A 15 12.66 -19.99 -15.62
C ASP A 15 13.61 -20.35 -14.46
N ARG A 16 14.56 -19.46 -14.12
CA ARG A 16 15.44 -19.63 -12.97
C ARG A 16 14.87 -18.85 -11.81
N GLY A 17 14.34 -19.56 -10.81
CA GLY A 17 13.86 -18.95 -9.57
C GLY A 17 14.87 -17.97 -8.94
N PRO A 18 14.44 -17.13 -7.98
CA PRO A 18 15.20 -15.97 -7.56
C PRO A 18 16.60 -16.36 -7.10
N SER A 19 17.59 -15.57 -7.52
CA SER A 19 19.00 -15.87 -7.24
C SER A 19 19.23 -16.05 -5.73
N PRO A 20 20.13 -16.96 -5.31
CA PRO A 20 20.42 -17.15 -3.88
C PRO A 20 20.84 -15.85 -3.19
N ALA A 21 21.57 -14.98 -3.90
CA ALA A 21 21.97 -13.66 -3.41
C ALA A 21 20.77 -12.74 -3.14
N LEU A 22 19.77 -12.73 -4.04
CA LEU A 22 18.55 -11.96 -3.87
C LEU A 22 17.74 -12.46 -2.67
N LYS A 23 17.55 -13.79 -2.57
CA LYS A 23 16.83 -14.39 -1.44
C LYS A 23 17.49 -14.06 -0.10
N ALA A 24 18.81 -14.22 -0.02
CA ALA A 24 19.57 -13.89 1.17
C ALA A 24 19.46 -12.40 1.52
N SER A 25 19.62 -11.50 0.53
CA SER A 25 19.47 -10.06 0.73
C SER A 25 18.07 -9.69 1.21
N ALA A 26 17.02 -10.27 0.63
CA ALA A 26 15.64 -10.00 1.00
C ALA A 26 15.35 -10.50 2.42
N LEU A 27 15.74 -11.74 2.76
CA LEU A 27 15.53 -12.29 4.10
C LEU A 27 16.26 -11.49 5.18
N THR A 28 17.49 -11.06 4.93
CA THR A 28 18.25 -10.23 5.88
C THR A 28 17.57 -8.89 6.11
N VAL A 29 17.12 -8.22 5.04
CA VAL A 29 16.42 -6.93 5.15
C VAL A 29 15.08 -7.09 5.86
N LEU A 30 14.24 -8.00 5.39
CA LEU A 30 12.91 -8.23 5.95
C LEU A 30 13.01 -8.70 7.41
N GLY A 31 13.96 -9.57 7.74
CA GLY A 31 14.23 -9.99 9.11
C GLY A 31 14.68 -8.83 10.01
N GLY A 32 15.58 -7.98 9.52
CA GLY A 32 16.01 -6.77 10.24
C GLY A 32 14.86 -5.79 10.51
N VAL A 33 14.04 -5.52 9.49
CA VAL A 33 12.84 -4.68 9.62
C VAL A 33 11.84 -5.31 10.57
N PHE A 34 11.63 -6.63 10.51
CA PHE A 34 10.72 -7.35 11.39
C PHE A 34 11.13 -7.23 12.86
N ILE A 35 12.42 -7.44 13.17
CA ILE A 35 12.94 -7.31 14.54
C ILE A 35 12.78 -5.88 15.05
N ALA A 36 13.13 -4.88 14.23
CA ALA A 36 12.95 -3.47 14.58
C ALA A 36 11.47 -3.12 14.78
N ALA A 37 10.58 -3.68 13.95
CA ALA A 37 9.13 -3.47 14.03
C ALA A 37 8.57 -4.03 15.34
N ILE A 38 8.96 -5.24 15.77
CA ILE A 38 8.50 -5.81 17.05
C ILE A 38 8.87 -4.89 18.22
N ALA A 39 10.10 -4.38 18.25
CA ALA A 39 10.53 -3.44 19.28
C ALA A 39 9.69 -2.14 19.24
N GLY A 40 9.49 -1.58 18.03
CA GLY A 40 8.64 -0.40 17.84
C GLY A 40 7.18 -0.65 18.23
N TYR A 41 6.66 -1.85 18.00
CA TYR A 41 5.28 -2.21 18.36
C TYR A 41 5.07 -2.29 19.86
N GLY A 42 6.05 -2.80 20.60
CA GLY A 42 6.00 -2.78 22.07
C GLY A 42 5.91 -1.36 22.61
N LEU A 43 6.77 -0.46 22.13
CA LEU A 43 6.78 0.95 22.53
C LEU A 43 5.47 1.67 22.14
N ALA A 44 4.98 1.43 20.92
CA ALA A 44 3.71 2.01 20.46
C ALA A 44 2.53 1.49 21.28
N ALA A 45 2.50 0.20 21.62
CA ALA A 45 1.42 -0.39 22.41
C ALA A 45 1.36 0.17 23.83
N GLU A 46 2.51 0.44 24.45
CA GLU A 46 2.56 1.13 25.75
C GLU A 46 2.00 2.56 25.65
N HIS A 47 2.39 3.30 24.62
CA HIS A 47 1.94 4.69 24.43
C HIS A 47 0.45 4.79 24.08
N LEU A 48 -0.05 3.86 23.27
CA LEU A 48 -1.42 3.81 22.76
C LEU A 48 -2.38 2.99 23.64
N SER A 49 -1.89 2.42 24.75
CA SER A 49 -2.64 1.48 25.58
C SER A 49 -3.27 0.32 24.78
N LEU A 50 -2.55 -0.18 23.77
CA LEU A 50 -3.02 -1.28 22.93
C LEU A 50 -2.89 -2.61 23.65
N GLY A 51 -3.87 -3.50 23.43
CA GLY A 51 -3.83 -4.86 23.92
C GLY A 51 -2.81 -5.73 23.18
N ARG A 52 -2.54 -6.91 23.75
CA ARG A 52 -1.63 -7.90 23.12
C ARG A 52 -2.16 -8.43 21.80
N ASP A 53 -3.49 -8.51 21.67
CA ASP A 53 -4.21 -8.83 20.45
C ASP A 53 -3.88 -7.88 19.30
N ALA A 54 -3.81 -6.57 19.56
CA ALA A 54 -3.40 -5.59 18.56
C ALA A 54 -1.96 -5.84 18.07
N ILE A 55 -1.02 -6.09 19.00
CA ILE A 55 0.38 -6.38 18.65
C ILE A 55 0.47 -7.67 17.81
N ILE A 56 -0.25 -8.72 18.23
CA ILE A 56 -0.31 -9.99 17.51
C ILE A 56 -0.87 -9.78 16.10
N ALA A 57 -1.94 -8.99 15.96
CA ALA A 57 -2.52 -8.67 14.66
C ALA A 57 -1.53 -7.91 13.76
N ALA A 58 -0.81 -6.91 14.29
CA ALA A 58 0.21 -6.18 13.54
C ALA A 58 1.36 -7.09 13.07
N VAL A 59 1.80 -8.02 13.94
CA VAL A 59 2.86 -8.99 13.62
C VAL A 59 2.39 -9.97 12.54
N ILE A 60 1.18 -10.52 12.67
CA ILE A 60 0.61 -11.44 11.68
C ILE A 60 0.47 -10.75 10.32
N LEU A 61 -0.05 -9.52 10.31
CA LEU A 61 -0.21 -8.76 9.08
C LEU A 61 1.15 -8.46 8.42
N LEU A 62 2.16 -8.06 9.19
CA LEU A 62 3.50 -7.81 8.66
C LEU A 62 4.14 -9.09 8.10
N LEU A 63 4.03 -10.22 8.81
CA LEU A 63 4.51 -11.53 8.33
C LEU A 63 3.80 -11.95 7.04
N PHE A 64 2.49 -11.73 6.96
CA PHE A 64 1.72 -12.01 5.76
C PHE A 64 2.21 -11.16 4.57
N ILE A 65 2.41 -9.86 4.76
CA ILE A 65 2.98 -8.98 3.73
C ILE A 65 4.37 -9.47 3.30
N PHE A 66 5.25 -9.81 4.25
CA PHE A 66 6.60 -10.29 3.94
C PHE A 66 6.59 -11.65 3.23
N ALA A 67 5.66 -12.53 3.55
CA ALA A 67 5.46 -13.78 2.83
C ALA A 67 5.05 -13.53 1.36
N LEU A 68 4.16 -12.56 1.10
CA LEU A 68 3.80 -12.16 -0.25
C LEU A 68 4.99 -11.57 -1.02
N VAL A 69 5.82 -10.75 -0.37
CA VAL A 69 7.04 -10.19 -0.96
C VAL A 69 8.02 -11.31 -1.32
N ILE A 70 8.25 -12.27 -0.41
CA ILE A 70 9.11 -13.43 -0.66
C ILE A 70 8.58 -14.28 -1.82
N HIS A 71 7.28 -14.51 -1.88
CA HIS A 71 6.63 -15.21 -3.00
C HIS A 71 6.76 -14.43 -4.32
N GLY A 72 6.78 -13.10 -4.25
CA GLY A 72 6.95 -12.20 -5.39
C GLY A 72 8.38 -12.02 -5.89
N LEU A 73 9.41 -12.48 -5.15
CA LEU A 73 10.83 -12.34 -5.52
C LEU A 73 11.19 -12.77 -6.95
N PRO A 74 10.58 -13.79 -7.58
CA PRO A 74 10.91 -14.14 -8.97
C PRO A 74 10.67 -13.00 -9.96
N ARG A 75 9.80 -12.04 -9.63
CA ARG A 75 9.48 -10.86 -10.46
C ARG A 75 10.43 -9.68 -10.22
N HIS A 76 11.43 -9.85 -9.34
CA HIS A 76 12.41 -8.82 -9.04
C HIS A 76 13.62 -8.96 -9.98
N GLY A 77 13.84 -7.94 -10.81
CA GLY A 77 14.88 -7.97 -11.85
C GLY A 77 16.32 -7.74 -11.37
N PHE A 78 16.55 -7.55 -10.07
CA PHE A 78 17.87 -7.20 -9.52
C PHE A 78 18.42 -8.27 -8.56
N GLU A 79 19.73 -8.36 -8.42
CA GLU A 79 20.40 -9.33 -7.54
C GLU A 79 20.25 -9.04 -6.04
N ARG A 80 19.81 -7.83 -5.69
CA ARG A 80 19.62 -7.38 -4.30
C ARG A 80 18.24 -6.79 -4.12
N PHE A 81 17.73 -6.88 -2.89
CA PHE A 81 16.41 -6.36 -2.57
C PHE A 81 16.30 -4.85 -2.79
N GLY A 82 17.38 -4.10 -2.52
CA GLY A 82 17.47 -2.67 -2.82
C GLY A 82 16.96 -1.76 -1.70
N LEU A 83 17.38 -0.49 -1.72
CA LEU A 83 17.07 0.46 -0.65
C LEU A 83 15.61 0.91 -0.68
N ALA A 84 15.04 1.09 -1.89
CA ALA A 84 13.64 1.46 -2.04
C ALA A 84 12.72 0.43 -1.37
N ASN A 85 12.90 -0.86 -1.69
CA ASN A 85 12.10 -1.93 -1.10
C ASN A 85 12.29 -2.06 0.42
N THR A 86 13.48 -1.73 0.96
CA THR A 86 13.70 -1.66 2.42
C THR A 86 12.83 -0.58 3.06
N VAL A 87 12.76 0.60 2.45
CA VAL A 87 11.93 1.71 2.93
C VAL A 87 10.44 1.34 2.83
N THR A 88 10.02 0.71 1.73
CA THR A 88 8.65 0.17 1.59
C THR A 88 8.35 -0.89 2.65
N ALA A 89 9.32 -1.74 3.02
CA ALA A 89 9.16 -2.72 4.11
C ALA A 89 9.00 -2.05 5.48
N VAL A 90 9.75 -0.98 5.75
CA VAL A 90 9.55 -0.15 6.96
C VAL A 90 8.16 0.49 6.93
N ARG A 91 7.72 0.99 5.77
CA ARG A 91 6.36 1.52 5.60
C ARG A 91 5.29 0.46 5.87
N ALA A 92 5.48 -0.76 5.39
CA ALA A 92 4.57 -1.87 5.67
C ALA A 92 4.46 -2.20 7.17
N ALA A 93 5.55 -2.05 7.93
CA ALA A 93 5.52 -2.18 9.39
C ALA A 93 4.71 -1.05 10.05
N LEU A 94 4.90 0.20 9.62
CA LEU A 94 4.08 1.32 10.11
C LEU A 94 2.59 1.13 9.79
N VAL A 95 2.27 0.73 8.56
CA VAL A 95 0.90 0.48 8.13
C VAL A 95 0.28 -0.69 8.91
N SER A 96 1.04 -1.74 9.20
CA SER A 96 0.58 -2.85 10.04
C SER A 96 0.22 -2.41 11.47
N MET A 97 0.99 -1.48 12.04
CA MET A 97 0.66 -0.87 13.33
C MET A 97 -0.59 0.02 13.24
N VAL A 98 -0.70 0.85 12.20
CA VAL A 98 -1.91 1.67 11.96
C VAL A 98 -3.14 0.77 11.86
N ALA A 99 -3.07 -0.34 11.10
CA ALA A 99 -4.15 -1.31 10.99
C ALA A 99 -4.53 -1.87 12.37
N ALA A 100 -3.57 -2.35 13.15
CA ALA A 100 -3.83 -2.89 14.47
C ALA A 100 -4.48 -1.86 15.42
N ALA A 101 -3.98 -0.63 15.44
CA ALA A 101 -4.55 0.43 16.28
C ALA A 101 -5.97 0.84 15.86
N VAL A 102 -6.32 0.71 14.57
CA VAL A 102 -7.68 0.97 14.07
C VAL A 102 -8.64 -0.17 14.39
N PHE A 103 -8.23 -1.43 14.22
CA PHE A 103 -9.12 -2.59 14.37
C PHE A 103 -9.17 -3.17 15.79
N PHE A 104 -8.16 -2.90 16.60
CA PHE A 104 -8.05 -3.34 17.99
C PHE A 104 -7.78 -2.14 18.90
N PRO A 105 -8.74 -1.19 19.01
CA PRO A 105 -8.54 0.02 19.79
C PRO A 105 -8.38 -0.31 21.27
N GLY A 106 -7.45 0.40 21.93
CA GLY A 106 -7.30 0.37 23.38
C GLY A 106 -8.50 0.97 24.12
N PRO A 107 -8.48 0.97 25.46
CA PRO A 107 -9.51 1.61 26.28
C PRO A 107 -9.75 3.08 25.87
N LEU A 108 -11.00 3.55 25.98
CA LEU A 108 -11.43 4.91 25.58
C LEU A 108 -10.67 6.07 26.27
N GLN A 109 -9.90 5.77 27.31
CA GLN A 109 -9.07 6.75 28.02
C GLN A 109 -7.88 7.15 27.13
N GLY A 110 -7.97 8.30 26.46
CA GLY A 110 -6.90 8.83 25.61
C GLY A 110 -7.17 8.80 24.11
N ALA A 111 -8.43 8.65 23.68
CA ALA A 111 -8.81 8.59 22.25
C ALA A 111 -8.20 9.71 21.39
N GLU A 112 -8.06 10.93 21.92
CA GLU A 112 -7.42 12.04 21.20
C GLU A 112 -5.91 11.81 20.98
N ALA A 113 -5.19 11.33 21.99
CA ALA A 113 -3.77 10.99 21.86
C ALA A 113 -3.57 9.87 20.83
N THR A 114 -4.43 8.86 20.83
CA THR A 114 -4.44 7.78 19.84
C THR A 114 -4.62 8.31 18.42
N LEU A 115 -5.53 9.28 18.20
CA LEU A 115 -5.72 9.90 16.88
C LEU A 115 -4.49 10.68 16.42
N TRP A 116 -3.86 11.45 17.31
CA TRP A 116 -2.63 12.18 16.98
C TRP A 116 -1.48 11.23 16.66
N THR A 117 -1.32 10.14 17.40
CA THR A 117 -0.32 9.11 17.10
C THR A 117 -0.61 8.42 15.77
N LEU A 118 -1.86 8.09 15.47
CA LEU A 118 -2.24 7.53 14.16
C LEU A 118 -1.89 8.48 13.03
N VAL A 119 -2.24 9.76 13.15
CA VAL A 119 -1.88 10.79 12.17
C VAL A 119 -0.36 10.89 12.02
N LEU A 120 0.39 10.87 13.12
CA LEU A 120 1.86 10.90 13.09
C LEU A 120 2.45 9.68 12.36
N LEU A 121 1.96 8.47 12.64
CA LEU A 121 2.41 7.25 11.97
C LEU A 121 2.13 7.29 10.47
N VAL A 122 0.98 7.83 10.08
CA VAL A 122 0.59 7.95 8.66
C VAL A 122 1.41 9.03 7.96
N LEU A 123 1.66 10.17 8.60
CA LEU A 123 2.55 11.20 8.08
C LEU A 123 3.98 10.67 7.91
N LEU A 124 4.47 9.84 8.85
CA LEU A 124 5.76 9.19 8.73
C LEU A 124 5.77 8.20 7.56
N ALA A 125 4.72 7.39 7.40
CA ALA A 125 4.57 6.48 6.25
C ALA A 125 4.59 7.23 4.91
N LEU A 126 3.86 8.35 4.81
CA LEU A 126 3.85 9.22 3.63
C LEU A 126 5.22 9.86 3.35
N ALA A 127 5.93 10.31 4.40
CA ALA A 127 7.27 10.85 4.23
C ALA A 127 8.23 9.81 3.65
N LEU A 128 8.10 8.55 4.10
CA LEU A 128 8.91 7.43 3.59
C LEU A 128 8.59 7.06 2.14
N ASP A 129 7.34 7.19 1.69
CA ASP A 129 6.94 7.04 0.27
C ASP A 129 7.58 8.10 -0.67
N GLY A 130 7.82 9.31 -0.14
CA GLY A 130 8.62 10.30 -0.87
C GLY A 130 10.08 9.84 -1.06
N VAL A 131 10.63 9.17 -0.03
CA VAL A 131 12.04 8.77 0.05
C VAL A 131 12.31 7.55 -0.82
N ASP A 132 11.51 6.49 -0.77
CA ASP A 132 11.74 5.30 -1.60
C ASP A 132 11.59 5.60 -3.10
N GLY A 133 10.60 6.39 -3.49
CA GLY A 133 10.44 6.85 -4.87
C GLY A 133 11.62 7.71 -5.35
N HIS A 134 12.22 8.51 -4.47
CA HIS A 134 13.46 9.23 -4.79
C HIS A 134 14.66 8.27 -4.93
N LEU A 135 14.81 7.32 -4.00
CA LEU A 135 15.89 6.33 -4.02
C LEU A 135 15.81 5.42 -5.24
N ALA A 136 14.62 4.94 -5.59
CA ALA A 136 14.39 4.09 -6.76
C ALA A 136 14.85 4.78 -8.05
N ARG A 137 14.46 6.05 -8.25
CA ARG A 137 14.90 6.85 -9.42
C ARG A 137 16.39 7.17 -9.39
N ARG A 138 16.93 7.49 -8.22
CA ARG A 138 18.35 7.86 -8.08
C ARG A 138 19.29 6.69 -8.31
N PHE A 139 18.93 5.50 -7.88
CA PHE A 139 19.75 4.30 -7.99
C PHE A 139 19.33 3.37 -9.14
N GLY A 140 18.32 3.75 -9.94
CA GLY A 140 17.81 2.94 -11.04
C GLY A 140 17.26 1.58 -10.59
N GLN A 141 16.70 1.50 -9.39
CA GLN A 141 16.21 0.27 -8.75
C GLN A 141 14.69 0.06 -8.94
N GLU A 142 14.16 0.48 -10.09
CA GLU A 142 12.74 0.31 -10.41
C GLU A 142 12.48 -1.15 -10.83
N SER A 143 11.70 -1.88 -10.03
CA SER A 143 11.35 -3.28 -10.27
C SER A 143 9.85 -3.48 -10.27
N GLU A 144 9.36 -4.49 -10.99
CA GLU A 144 7.93 -4.83 -10.99
C GLU A 144 7.46 -5.26 -9.60
N LEU A 145 8.27 -6.05 -8.88
CA LEU A 145 8.00 -6.42 -7.49
C LEU A 145 7.87 -5.16 -6.61
N GLY A 146 8.84 -4.26 -6.66
CA GLY A 146 8.84 -3.05 -5.83
C GLY A 146 7.63 -2.16 -6.12
N ALA A 147 7.31 -1.95 -7.40
CA ALA A 147 6.13 -1.16 -7.79
C ALA A 147 4.81 -1.79 -7.31
N ARG A 148 4.69 -3.12 -7.33
CA ARG A 148 3.52 -3.82 -6.78
C ARG A 148 3.50 -3.74 -5.26
N PHE A 149 4.64 -3.92 -4.60
CA PHE A 149 4.73 -3.88 -3.15
C PHE A 149 4.33 -2.51 -2.60
N ASP A 150 4.91 -1.45 -3.17
CA ASP A 150 4.59 -0.05 -2.92
C ASP A 150 3.09 0.24 -3.03
N MET A 151 2.50 -0.17 -4.16
CA MET A 151 1.08 0.03 -4.45
C MET A 151 0.15 -0.72 -3.48
N GLU A 152 0.49 -1.94 -3.08
CA GLU A 152 -0.33 -2.72 -2.14
C GLU A 152 -0.23 -2.19 -0.70
N VAL A 153 0.94 -1.71 -0.27
CA VAL A 153 1.12 -1.05 1.04
C VAL A 153 0.31 0.24 1.11
N ASP A 154 0.32 1.04 0.05
CA ASP A 154 -0.45 2.28 -0.03
C ASP A 154 -1.97 2.02 -0.08
N ALA A 155 -2.40 1.01 -0.83
CA ALA A 155 -3.80 0.60 -0.87
C ALA A 155 -4.29 0.10 0.50
N LEU A 156 -3.46 -0.68 1.21
CA LEU A 156 -3.75 -1.13 2.56
C LEU A 156 -3.85 0.05 3.54
N LEU A 157 -2.95 1.04 3.43
CA LEU A 157 -3.02 2.25 4.23
C LEU A 157 -4.33 3.01 3.99
N ILE A 158 -4.71 3.24 2.73
CA ILE A 158 -5.98 3.91 2.38
C ILE A 158 -7.18 3.13 2.94
N LEU A 159 -7.16 1.80 2.88
CA LEU A 159 -8.20 0.95 3.47
C LEU A 159 -8.27 1.11 4.99
N CYS A 160 -7.13 1.10 5.68
CA CYS A 160 -7.09 1.29 7.13
C CYS A 160 -7.62 2.67 7.54
N LEU A 161 -7.27 3.72 6.80
CA LEU A 161 -7.76 5.07 7.06
C LEU A 161 -9.26 5.22 6.76
N SER A 162 -9.75 4.56 5.70
CA SER A 162 -11.18 4.52 5.39
C SER A 162 -11.96 3.78 6.47
N ALA A 163 -11.41 2.66 6.98
CA ALA A 163 -12.00 1.92 8.09
C ALA A 163 -11.99 2.76 9.38
N ALA A 164 -10.90 3.48 9.67
CA ALA A 164 -10.84 4.41 10.80
C ALA A 164 -11.91 5.50 10.69
N ALA A 165 -12.10 6.08 9.51
CA ALA A 165 -13.13 7.11 9.29
C ALA A 165 -14.56 6.56 9.53
N LEU A 166 -14.81 5.30 9.20
CA LEU A 166 -16.08 4.63 9.52
C LEU A 166 -16.22 4.36 11.03
N LEU A 167 -15.22 3.72 11.64
CA LEU A 167 -15.27 3.29 13.05
C LEU A 167 -15.34 4.46 14.03
N LEU A 168 -14.86 5.64 13.63
CA LEU A 168 -14.89 6.88 14.42
C LEU A 168 -16.10 7.76 14.07
N ASP A 169 -17.11 7.24 13.36
CA ASP A 169 -18.32 7.95 12.93
C ASP A 169 -18.03 9.25 12.16
N LYS A 170 -16.89 9.34 11.47
CA LYS A 170 -16.52 10.50 10.65
C LYS A 170 -17.23 10.47 9.30
N ALA A 171 -17.56 9.30 8.79
CA ALA A 171 -18.32 9.14 7.55
C ALA A 171 -19.13 7.84 7.60
N GLY A 172 -20.18 7.74 6.77
CA GLY A 172 -20.97 6.53 6.65
C GLY A 172 -20.18 5.38 6.00
N GLY A 173 -20.74 4.16 6.05
CA GLY A 173 -20.09 2.94 5.55
C GLY A 173 -19.62 2.99 4.09
N TRP A 174 -20.18 3.89 3.28
CA TRP A 174 -19.74 4.14 1.91
C TRP A 174 -18.28 4.62 1.81
N VAL A 175 -17.69 5.17 2.87
CA VAL A 175 -16.26 5.58 2.87
C VAL A 175 -15.32 4.40 2.63
N LEU A 176 -15.72 3.17 2.98
CA LEU A 176 -14.95 1.96 2.71
C LEU A 176 -14.74 1.72 1.21
N LEU A 177 -15.60 2.25 0.35
CA LEU A 177 -15.43 2.15 -1.10
C LEU A 177 -14.11 2.79 -1.56
N ILE A 178 -13.60 3.80 -0.85
CA ILE A 178 -12.30 4.42 -1.13
C ILE A 178 -11.18 3.39 -1.01
N GLY A 179 -11.10 2.70 0.13
CA GLY A 179 -10.10 1.65 0.39
C GLY A 179 -10.30 0.39 -0.43
N LEU A 180 -11.56 0.02 -0.71
CA LEU A 180 -11.89 -1.21 -1.44
C LEU A 180 -11.74 -1.08 -2.96
N MET A 181 -11.63 0.14 -3.50
CA MET A 181 -11.57 0.37 -4.95
C MET A 181 -10.45 -0.42 -5.63
N ARG A 182 -9.24 -0.45 -5.04
CA ARG A 182 -8.10 -1.18 -5.59
C ARG A 182 -8.36 -2.68 -5.66
N TYR A 183 -8.86 -3.26 -4.56
CA TYR A 183 -9.16 -4.69 -4.49
C TYR A 183 -10.32 -5.05 -5.43
N GLY A 184 -11.33 -4.19 -5.52
CA GLY A 184 -12.42 -4.30 -6.50
C GLY A 184 -11.91 -4.29 -7.94
N PHE A 185 -10.97 -3.40 -8.27
CA PHE A 185 -10.35 -3.37 -9.59
C PHE A 185 -9.56 -4.65 -9.91
N VAL A 186 -8.80 -5.20 -8.96
CA VAL A 186 -8.11 -6.48 -9.12
C VAL A 186 -9.12 -7.62 -9.29
N LEU A 187 -10.20 -7.64 -8.51
CA LEU A 187 -11.26 -8.64 -8.64
C LEU A 187 -12.01 -8.53 -9.97
N ALA A 188 -12.15 -7.33 -10.52
CA ALA A 188 -12.79 -7.12 -11.82
C ALA A 188 -11.97 -7.69 -12.99
N GLN A 189 -10.67 -7.95 -12.81
CA GLN A 189 -9.81 -8.57 -13.83
C GLN A 189 -10.15 -10.05 -14.07
N TYR A 190 -10.80 -10.75 -13.12
CA TYR A 190 -11.18 -12.15 -13.30
C TYR A 190 -12.29 -12.32 -14.37
N PRO A 191 -13.44 -11.63 -14.29
CA PRO A 191 -14.47 -11.70 -15.33
C PRO A 191 -14.12 -10.86 -16.57
N LEU A 192 -13.30 -9.81 -16.44
CA LEU A 192 -12.84 -8.98 -17.56
C LEU A 192 -11.30 -8.98 -17.64
N PRO A 193 -10.68 -10.02 -18.23
CA PRO A 193 -9.22 -10.10 -18.39
C PRO A 193 -8.61 -8.92 -19.16
N ARG A 194 -9.42 -8.22 -19.98
CA ARG A 194 -9.04 -6.98 -20.68
C ARG A 194 -8.55 -5.88 -19.71
N LEU A 195 -8.99 -5.89 -18.45
CA LEU A 195 -8.55 -4.96 -17.41
C LEU A 195 -7.18 -5.32 -16.79
N ALA A 196 -6.60 -6.48 -17.11
CA ALA A 196 -5.29 -6.89 -16.61
C ALA A 196 -4.11 -6.33 -17.42
N GLY A 197 -4.38 -5.48 -18.42
CA GLY A 197 -3.37 -4.84 -19.25
C GLY A 197 -2.46 -3.88 -18.47
N SER A 198 -1.27 -3.62 -19.00
CA SER A 198 -0.33 -2.67 -18.41
C SER A 198 -0.80 -1.23 -18.64
N LEU A 199 -0.88 -0.47 -17.53
CA LEU A 199 -1.21 0.95 -17.56
C LEU A 199 0.08 1.78 -17.65
N PRO A 200 0.17 2.77 -18.57
CA PRO A 200 1.33 3.66 -18.62
C PRO A 200 1.43 4.49 -17.34
N PRO A 201 2.63 4.95 -16.94
CA PRO A 201 2.79 5.81 -15.77
C PRO A 201 1.92 7.06 -15.90
N SER A 202 1.20 7.41 -14.83
CA SER A 202 0.21 8.49 -14.83
C SER A 202 0.36 9.38 -13.60
N LEU A 203 0.63 10.67 -13.83
CA LEU A 203 0.66 11.67 -12.76
C LEU A 203 -0.70 11.81 -12.07
N ARG A 204 -1.81 11.63 -12.82
CA ARG A 204 -3.17 11.65 -12.24
C ARG A 204 -3.30 10.62 -11.14
N ARG A 205 -2.93 9.35 -11.40
CA ARG A 205 -3.07 8.28 -10.40
C ARG A 205 -2.26 8.58 -9.15
N LYS A 206 -1.03 9.07 -9.33
CA LYS A 206 -0.17 9.47 -8.21
C LYS A 206 -0.79 10.62 -7.40
N LEU A 207 -1.27 11.67 -8.07
CA LEU A 207 -1.90 12.81 -7.40
C LEU A 207 -3.17 12.40 -6.65
N VAL A 208 -4.03 11.59 -7.27
CA VAL A 208 -5.26 11.12 -6.64
C VAL A 208 -4.93 10.27 -5.40
N CYS A 209 -3.92 9.39 -5.46
CA CYS A 209 -3.47 8.61 -4.30
C CYS A 209 -3.03 9.53 -3.15
N VAL A 210 -2.16 10.50 -3.41
CA VAL A 210 -1.70 11.48 -2.40
C VAL A 210 -2.87 12.26 -1.82
N VAL A 211 -3.82 12.68 -2.65
CA VAL A 211 -5.04 13.37 -2.21
C VAL A 211 -5.91 12.46 -1.34
N GLN A 212 -6.06 11.17 -1.68
CA GLN A 212 -6.82 10.22 -0.85
C GLN A 212 -6.23 10.14 0.55
N VAL A 213 -4.92 9.89 0.66
CA VAL A 213 -4.28 9.76 1.98
C VAL A 213 -4.38 11.08 2.75
N ALA A 214 -4.10 12.22 2.11
CA ALA A 214 -4.18 13.53 2.75
C ALA A 214 -5.59 13.85 3.26
N VAL A 215 -6.63 13.60 2.46
CA VAL A 215 -8.03 13.84 2.84
C VAL A 215 -8.45 12.90 3.98
N LEU A 216 -8.10 11.62 3.90
CA LEU A 216 -8.41 10.67 4.96
C LEU A 216 -7.69 11.03 6.27
N CYS A 217 -6.41 11.44 6.23
CA CYS A 217 -5.71 11.98 7.40
C CYS A 217 -6.43 13.21 7.98
N LEU A 218 -6.83 14.15 7.13
CA LEU A 218 -7.55 15.36 7.55
C LEU A 218 -8.88 15.00 8.25
N ILE A 219 -9.61 14.02 7.73
CA ILE A 219 -10.87 13.55 8.32
C ILE A 219 -10.67 12.96 9.72
N LEU A 220 -9.53 12.32 9.98
CA LEU A 220 -9.22 11.73 11.28
C LEU A 220 -8.82 12.76 12.34
N LEU A 221 -8.51 14.00 11.97
CA LEU A 221 -8.12 15.03 12.93
C LEU A 221 -9.25 15.31 13.95
N PRO A 222 -8.89 15.58 15.23
CA PRO A 222 -9.84 16.09 16.19
C PRO A 222 -10.38 17.44 15.70
N GLY A 223 -11.70 17.61 15.71
CA GLY A 223 -12.39 18.81 15.21
C GLY A 223 -12.98 18.71 13.81
N ILE A 224 -12.59 17.73 12.99
CA ILE A 224 -13.24 17.46 11.69
C ILE A 224 -14.32 16.40 11.90
N ALA A 225 -15.59 16.80 11.79
CA ALA A 225 -16.75 15.95 12.05
C ALA A 225 -17.81 16.10 10.93
N PRO A 226 -18.83 15.21 10.87
CA PRO A 226 -19.95 15.40 9.96
C PRO A 226 -20.65 16.75 10.20
N PRO A 227 -21.06 17.47 9.15
CA PRO A 227 -21.09 17.04 7.74
C PRO A 227 -19.78 17.27 6.96
N VAL A 228 -18.81 18.01 7.49
CA VAL A 228 -17.59 18.40 6.76
C VAL A 228 -16.75 17.18 6.36
N SER A 229 -16.50 16.26 7.31
CA SER A 229 -15.79 15.00 7.03
C SER A 229 -16.47 14.16 5.95
N SER A 230 -17.81 14.15 5.92
CA SER A 230 -18.59 13.44 4.91
C SER A 230 -18.45 14.08 3.53
N TRP A 231 -18.46 15.42 3.42
CA TRP A 231 -18.20 16.10 2.15
C TRP A 231 -16.78 15.84 1.63
N LEU A 232 -15.78 15.89 2.52
CA LEU A 232 -14.40 15.57 2.18
C LEU A 232 -14.26 14.14 1.65
N ALA A 233 -14.82 13.16 2.35
CA ALA A 233 -14.82 11.77 1.91
C ALA A 233 -15.57 11.59 0.58
N ALA A 234 -16.67 12.31 0.35
CA ALA A 234 -17.43 12.21 -0.89
C ALA A 234 -16.63 12.76 -2.08
N ILE A 235 -15.98 13.91 -1.92
CA ILE A 235 -15.09 14.49 -2.94
C ILE A 235 -13.92 13.54 -3.22
N ALA A 236 -13.33 12.96 -2.17
CA ALA A 236 -12.26 11.98 -2.30
C ALA A 236 -12.73 10.76 -3.10
N LEU A 237 -13.87 10.16 -2.75
CA LEU A 237 -14.45 9.02 -3.45
C LEU A 237 -14.78 9.35 -4.92
N LEU A 238 -15.34 10.52 -5.20
CA LEU A 238 -15.64 10.96 -6.57
C LEU A 238 -14.36 11.11 -7.41
N SER A 239 -13.31 11.72 -6.86
CA SER A 239 -12.03 11.89 -7.55
C SER A 239 -11.36 10.54 -7.84
N LEU A 240 -11.44 9.59 -6.89
CA LEU A 240 -10.93 8.24 -7.06
C LEU A 240 -11.71 7.48 -8.14
N SER A 241 -13.03 7.53 -8.07
CA SER A 241 -13.94 6.90 -9.04
C SER A 241 -13.70 7.43 -10.44
N TYR A 242 -13.52 8.75 -10.59
CA TYR A 242 -13.15 9.37 -11.86
C TYR A 242 -11.82 8.82 -12.40
N SER A 243 -10.77 8.76 -11.56
CA SER A 243 -9.48 8.24 -12.02
C SER A 243 -9.58 6.78 -12.48
N PHE A 244 -10.24 5.93 -11.70
CA PHE A 244 -10.44 4.52 -12.04
C PHE A 244 -11.29 4.33 -13.29
N ALA A 245 -12.35 5.14 -13.47
CA ALA A 245 -13.18 5.08 -14.67
C ALA A 245 -12.36 5.34 -15.94
N ILE A 246 -11.47 6.35 -15.92
CA ILE A 246 -10.59 6.61 -17.07
C ILE A 246 -9.58 5.48 -17.28
N ASP A 247 -9.02 4.90 -16.21
CA ASP A 247 -8.10 3.76 -16.33
C ASP A 247 -8.81 2.53 -16.94
N CYS A 248 -10.05 2.24 -16.53
CA CYS A 248 -10.88 1.19 -17.12
C CYS A 248 -11.20 1.46 -18.59
N LEU A 249 -11.64 2.67 -18.94
CA LEU A 249 -11.95 3.04 -20.33
C LEU A 249 -10.72 2.93 -21.24
N TYR A 250 -9.55 3.36 -20.75
CA TYR A 250 -8.29 3.22 -21.49
C TYR A 250 -7.98 1.75 -21.80
N LEU A 251 -8.07 0.87 -20.80
CA LEU A 251 -7.80 -0.56 -20.98
C LEU A 251 -8.81 -1.24 -21.91
N LEU A 252 -10.08 -0.88 -21.82
CA LEU A 252 -11.12 -1.40 -22.69
C LEU A 252 -10.95 -0.91 -24.14
N SER A 253 -10.60 0.36 -24.34
CA SER A 253 -10.38 0.93 -25.69
C SER A 253 -9.15 0.34 -26.39
N LYS A 254 -8.11 -0.03 -25.64
CA LYS A 254 -6.91 -0.65 -26.21
C LYS A 254 -7.19 -2.08 -26.69
N ALA A 255 -8.05 -2.82 -25.97
CA ALA A 255 -8.43 -4.17 -26.35
C ALA A 255 -9.20 -4.23 -27.69
N GLU A 256 -9.88 -3.14 -28.08
CA GLU A 256 -10.59 -3.06 -29.37
C GLU A 256 -9.65 -2.81 -30.57
N VAL A 257 -8.41 -2.37 -30.34
CA VAL A 257 -7.44 -2.05 -31.41
C VAL A 257 -6.53 -3.24 -31.73
N ASP A 258 -6.42 -4.20 -30.80
CA ASP A 258 -5.60 -5.41 -30.94
C ASP A 258 -6.42 -6.67 -31.37
N GLU A 259 -7.74 -6.55 -31.58
CA GLU A 259 -8.65 -7.56 -32.18
C GLU A 259 -8.90 -7.27 -33.68
#